data_AF-A0A9E5GRU6-F1
#
_entry.id   AF-A0A9E5GRU6-F1
#
_cell.length_a   1.000
_cell.length_b   1.000
_cell.length_c   1.000
_cell.angle_alpha   90.00
_cell.angle_beta   90.00
_cell.angle_gamma   90.00
#
_symmetry.space_group_name_H-M   'P 1'
#
loop_
_entity.id
_entity.type
_entity.pdbx_description
1 polymer ?
#
loop_
_entity_poly.entity_id
_entity_poly.type
_entity_poly.pdbx_seq_one_letter_code
_entity_poly.pdbx_strand_id
1 'polypeptide(L)'
;MSRKNFFSVLSKEIERIDKAKTSKRFEKIIDGFTKEKSPKAIINKKKYQVFNSNDYLGLRHHPLLKKAEQKASEIYGTGPGAVRFISGSLKIHRDIEKALAKFHKKDDAMVFSSSFATNLAVLYCLISGQNKDSLVDANVIVISDALNHRSIIDGIRIANLPKEQRTIFRHMDTGHLSQVLEANKNKYKRALVVTDGVFSMLGEYQKLKEIRNIIDRYDGQYENGVLLVVDDAHGVGIAGKTGRG
;
A
#
# COMPACT_ATOMS: atom_id res chain seq x y z
N MET A 1 35.06 13.71 -18.06
CA MET A 1 35.31 14.22 -16.68
C MET A 1 34.07 14.14 -15.77
N SER A 2 32.83 14.32 -16.25
CA SER A 2 31.62 14.34 -15.41
C SER A 2 31.23 13.02 -14.72
N ARG A 3 31.32 11.87 -15.42
CA ARG A 3 30.97 10.56 -14.84
C ARG A 3 31.88 10.16 -13.66
N LYS A 4 33.19 10.44 -13.76
CA LYS A 4 34.16 10.18 -12.68
C LYS A 4 33.82 10.99 -11.42
N ASN A 5 33.44 12.26 -11.60
CA ASN A 5 33.00 13.10 -10.49
C ASN A 5 31.69 12.56 -9.88
N PHE A 6 30.73 12.15 -10.69
CA PHE A 6 29.48 11.57 -10.19
C PHE A 6 29.71 10.25 -9.42
N PHE A 7 30.55 9.34 -9.93
CA PHE A 7 30.91 8.12 -9.19
C PHE A 7 31.66 8.42 -7.89
N SER A 8 32.49 9.47 -7.86
CA SER A 8 33.13 9.95 -6.62
C SER A 8 32.09 10.42 -5.60
N VAL A 9 31.05 11.14 -6.04
CA VAL A 9 29.93 11.53 -5.20
C VAL A 9 29.16 10.31 -4.67
N LEU A 10 28.82 9.33 -5.52
CA LEU A 10 28.14 8.11 -5.08
C LEU A 10 28.96 7.33 -4.05
N SER A 11 30.27 7.23 -4.23
CA SER A 11 31.17 6.57 -3.27
C SER A 11 31.16 7.28 -1.91
N LYS A 12 31.27 8.61 -1.91
CA LYS A 12 31.18 9.43 -0.69
C LYS A 12 29.84 9.29 0.01
N GLU A 13 28.75 9.16 -0.75
CA GLU A 13 27.41 8.96 -0.20
C GLU A 13 27.27 7.58 0.47
N ILE A 14 27.81 6.52 -0.14
CA ILE A 14 27.86 5.19 0.48
C ILE A 14 28.66 5.25 1.79
N GLU A 15 29.84 5.86 1.78
CA GLU A 15 30.66 6.03 2.99
C GLU A 15 29.92 6.82 4.07
N ARG A 16 29.18 7.86 3.70
CA ARG A 16 28.37 8.67 4.62
C ARG A 16 27.29 7.81 5.28
N ILE A 17 26.56 7.00 4.52
CA ILE A 17 25.50 6.12 5.02
C ILE A 17 26.08 5.01 5.92
N ASP A 18 27.24 4.45 5.57
CA ASP A 18 27.96 3.47 6.40
C ASP A 18 28.43 4.09 7.72
N LYS A 19 29.05 5.27 7.69
CA LYS A 19 29.47 6.02 8.89
C LYS A 19 28.28 6.34 9.79
N ALA A 20 27.13 6.65 9.20
CA ALA A 20 25.87 6.88 9.91
C ALA A 20 25.22 5.59 10.46
N LYS A 21 25.74 4.40 10.12
CA LYS A 21 25.18 3.08 10.49
C LYS A 21 23.71 2.90 10.07
N THR A 22 23.31 3.57 8.98
CA THR A 22 21.96 3.44 8.38
C THR A 22 21.97 2.61 7.10
N SER A 23 23.15 2.14 6.70
CA SER A 23 23.37 1.26 5.55
C SER A 23 22.64 -0.07 5.70
N LYS A 24 21.92 -0.46 4.66
CA LYS A 24 21.21 -1.75 4.58
C LYS A 24 21.85 -2.71 3.57
N ARG A 25 23.03 -2.37 3.02
CA ARG A 25 23.67 -3.12 1.93
C ARG A 25 24.22 -4.50 2.32
N PHE A 26 24.26 -4.82 3.61
CA PHE A 26 24.73 -6.10 4.13
C PHE A 26 23.53 -6.96 4.54
N GLU A 27 22.85 -7.53 3.55
CA GLU A 27 21.69 -8.38 3.76
C GLU A 27 22.08 -9.75 4.32
N LYS A 28 21.21 -10.33 5.16
CA LYS A 28 21.35 -11.72 5.60
C LYS A 28 20.63 -12.62 4.61
N ILE A 29 21.38 -13.44 3.88
CA ILE A 29 20.83 -14.33 2.86
C ILE A 29 20.26 -15.59 3.51
N ILE A 30 19.01 -15.91 3.18
CA ILE A 30 18.35 -17.14 3.61
C ILE A 30 18.59 -18.20 2.53
N ASP A 31 19.38 -19.22 2.87
CA ASP A 31 19.73 -20.33 1.99
C ASP A 31 18.56 -21.32 1.80
N GLY A 32 17.63 -21.35 2.75
CA GLY A 32 16.46 -22.22 2.72
C GLY A 32 15.71 -22.25 4.04
N PHE A 33 14.78 -23.19 4.16
CA PHE A 33 13.99 -23.40 5.38
C PHE A 33 14.00 -24.87 5.78
N THR A 34 13.91 -25.14 7.08
CA THR A 34 13.71 -26.52 7.59
C THR A 34 12.33 -27.05 7.21
N LYS A 35 12.15 -28.38 7.25
CA LYS A 35 10.89 -29.07 6.90
C LYS A 35 9.95 -29.31 8.10
N GLU A 36 10.27 -28.74 9.27
CA GLU A 36 9.47 -28.91 10.48
C GLU A 36 8.17 -28.08 10.42
N LYS A 37 7.20 -28.32 11.34
CA LYS A 37 5.88 -27.64 11.33
C LYS A 37 5.99 -26.11 11.45
N SER A 38 7.01 -25.60 12.15
CA SER A 38 7.38 -24.19 12.19
C SER A 38 8.75 -24.02 11.55
N PRO A 39 8.83 -23.83 10.21
CA PRO A 39 10.09 -23.78 9.50
C PRO A 39 11.03 -22.69 10.01
N LYS A 40 12.28 -23.07 10.26
CA LYS A 40 13.38 -22.16 10.62
C LYS A 40 14.13 -21.75 9.37
N ALA A 41 14.50 -20.48 9.29
CA ALA A 41 15.38 -19.99 8.22
C ALA A 41 16.79 -20.56 8.40
N ILE A 42 17.40 -20.99 7.29
CA ILE A 42 18.79 -21.43 7.24
C ILE A 42 19.61 -20.26 6.69
N ILE A 43 20.55 -19.76 7.49
CA ILE A 43 21.44 -18.65 7.11
C ILE A 43 22.86 -19.10 7.46
N ASN A 44 23.75 -19.17 6.47
CA ASN A 44 25.13 -19.63 6.65
C ASN A 44 25.19 -20.98 7.38
N LYS A 45 24.37 -21.94 6.94
CA LYS A 45 24.22 -23.30 7.52
C LYS A 45 23.70 -23.35 8.96
N LYS A 46 23.32 -22.22 9.57
CA LYS A 46 22.71 -22.15 10.92
C LYS A 46 21.20 -21.94 10.84
N LYS A 47 20.47 -22.49 11.81
CA LYS A 47 19.00 -22.43 11.87
C LYS A 47 18.56 -21.28 12.77
N TYR A 48 17.61 -20.47 12.30
CA TYR A 48 17.06 -19.33 13.02
C TYR A 48 15.53 -19.35 13.03
N GLN A 49 14.94 -19.02 14.17
CA GLN A 49 13.51 -18.67 14.23
C GLN A 49 13.34 -17.26 13.65
N VAL A 50 12.32 -17.07 12.80
CA VAL A 50 12.03 -15.79 12.16
C VAL A 50 10.92 -15.08 12.93
N PHE A 51 11.22 -13.91 13.51
CA PHE A 51 10.27 -13.07 14.25
C PHE A 51 10.04 -11.69 13.59
N ASN A 52 10.59 -11.49 12.39
CA ASN A 52 10.53 -10.24 11.63
C ASN A 52 9.95 -10.47 10.22
N SER A 53 8.98 -11.38 10.10
CA SER A 53 8.29 -11.67 8.85
C SER A 53 6.84 -11.17 8.90
N ASN A 54 6.33 -10.73 7.75
CA ASN A 54 4.93 -10.37 7.57
C ASN A 54 4.06 -11.57 7.14
N ASP A 55 4.58 -12.80 7.21
CA ASP A 55 3.79 -14.02 7.00
C ASP A 55 2.95 -14.34 8.25
N TYR A 56 2.02 -13.45 8.58
CA TYR A 56 1.29 -13.47 9.85
C TYR A 56 0.50 -14.76 10.10
N LEU A 57 0.00 -15.38 9.02
CA LEU A 57 -0.78 -16.62 9.06
C LEU A 57 0.08 -17.87 8.80
N GLY A 58 1.40 -17.72 8.60
CA GLY A 58 2.31 -18.84 8.33
C GLY A 58 2.02 -19.55 7.00
N LEU A 59 1.46 -18.84 6.02
CA LEU A 59 0.96 -19.42 4.77
C LEU A 59 2.06 -19.69 3.77
N ARG A 60 3.25 -19.08 3.90
CA ARG A 60 4.34 -19.22 2.91
C ARG A 60 4.78 -20.66 2.66
N HIS A 61 4.52 -21.57 3.60
CA HIS A 61 4.87 -22.98 3.48
C HIS A 61 3.66 -23.91 3.35
N HIS A 62 2.45 -23.36 3.25
CA HIS A 62 1.22 -24.13 3.22
C HIS A 62 1.16 -25.05 1.99
N PRO A 63 0.93 -26.38 2.16
CA PRO A 63 1.05 -27.35 1.08
C PRO A 63 0.06 -27.11 -0.06
N LEU A 64 -1.16 -26.63 0.24
CA LEU A 64 -2.13 -26.31 -0.80
C LEU A 64 -1.69 -25.12 -1.67
N LEU A 65 -0.99 -24.13 -1.11
CA LEU A 65 -0.52 -22.97 -1.88
C LEU A 65 0.63 -23.36 -2.82
N LYS A 66 1.59 -24.15 -2.32
CA LYS A 66 2.68 -24.69 -3.16
C LYS A 66 2.14 -25.51 -4.34
N LYS A 67 1.15 -26.38 -4.07
CA LYS A 67 0.52 -27.19 -5.13
C LYS A 67 -0.25 -26.32 -6.13
N ALA A 68 -0.94 -25.28 -5.67
CA ALA A 68 -1.66 -24.36 -6.54
C ALA A 68 -0.70 -23.56 -7.43
N GLU A 69 0.43 -23.10 -6.89
CA GLU A 69 1.47 -22.40 -7.63
C GLU A 69 2.08 -23.29 -8.73
N GLN A 70 2.48 -24.53 -8.40
CA GLN A 70 3.00 -25.51 -9.37
C GLN A 70 2.02 -25.75 -10.52
N LYS A 71 0.76 -26.02 -10.19
CA LYS A 71 -0.29 -26.24 -11.20
C LYS A 71 -0.56 -25.00 -12.05
N ALA A 72 -0.51 -23.81 -11.47
CA ALA A 72 -0.70 -22.58 -12.23
C ALA A 72 0.42 -22.38 -13.27
N SER A 73 1.67 -22.68 -12.91
CA SER A 73 2.79 -22.61 -13.85
C SER A 73 2.69 -23.61 -15.00
N GLU A 74 2.17 -24.82 -14.75
CA GLU A 74 1.91 -25.81 -15.81
C GLU A 74 0.85 -25.35 -16.82
N ILE A 75 -0.19 -24.64 -16.35
CA ILE A 75 -1.32 -24.22 -17.19
C ILE A 75 -1.05 -22.89 -17.91
N TYR A 76 -0.50 -21.91 -17.19
CA TYR A 76 -0.39 -20.53 -17.67
C TYR A 76 1.04 -20.10 -18.01
N GLY A 77 2.04 -20.94 -17.76
CA GLY A 77 3.45 -20.57 -17.86
C GLY A 77 3.93 -19.72 -16.67
N THR A 78 5.12 -19.14 -16.80
CA THR A 78 5.79 -18.38 -15.73
C THR A 78 5.32 -16.93 -15.60
N GLY A 79 4.56 -16.42 -16.56
CA GLY A 79 4.04 -15.05 -16.53
C GLY A 79 3.14 -14.73 -17.72
N PRO A 80 2.42 -13.59 -17.66
CA PRO A 80 1.39 -13.25 -18.64
C PRO A 80 1.92 -12.77 -20.00
N GLY A 81 3.23 -12.54 -20.16
CA GLY A 81 3.85 -12.11 -21.42
C GLY A 81 3.54 -10.67 -21.87
N ALA A 82 2.55 -10.00 -21.29
CA ALA A 82 2.19 -8.61 -21.58
C ALA A 82 1.46 -7.93 -20.41
N VAL A 83 1.16 -6.64 -20.56
CA VAL A 83 0.26 -5.90 -19.67
C VAL A 83 -1.20 -6.30 -19.86
N ARG A 84 -2.05 -6.00 -18.88
CA ARG A 84 -3.44 -6.48 -18.78
C ARG A 84 -4.28 -6.24 -20.03
N PHE A 85 -4.25 -5.03 -20.60
CA PHE A 85 -5.16 -4.64 -21.68
C PHE A 85 -4.74 -5.14 -23.08
N ILE A 86 -3.50 -5.59 -23.27
CA ILE A 86 -3.00 -6.07 -24.56
C ILE A 86 -3.25 -7.57 -24.68
N SER A 87 -2.51 -8.37 -23.92
CA SER A 87 -2.62 -9.83 -23.93
C SER A 87 -2.21 -10.47 -22.59
N GLY A 88 -2.11 -9.67 -21.52
CA GLY A 88 -1.65 -10.13 -20.21
C GLY A 88 -2.74 -10.55 -19.22
N SER A 89 -4.01 -10.52 -19.61
CA SER A 89 -5.13 -10.88 -18.75
C SER A 89 -5.43 -12.37 -18.80
N LEU A 90 -4.75 -13.15 -17.96
CA LEU A 90 -5.05 -14.57 -17.73
C LEU A 90 -6.34 -14.75 -16.93
N LYS A 91 -7.03 -15.88 -17.12
CA LYS A 91 -8.25 -16.23 -16.36
C LYS A 91 -8.03 -16.14 -14.85
N ILE A 92 -6.89 -16.62 -14.35
CA ILE A 92 -6.55 -16.61 -12.93
C ILE A 92 -6.50 -15.19 -12.33
N HIS A 93 -6.15 -14.17 -13.11
CA HIS A 93 -6.20 -12.77 -12.66
C HIS A 93 -7.64 -12.34 -12.38
N ARG A 94 -8.57 -12.65 -13.29
CA ARG A 94 -9.98 -12.28 -13.09
C ARG A 94 -10.64 -13.10 -11.98
N ASP A 95 -10.24 -14.36 -11.82
CA ASP A 95 -10.74 -15.23 -10.76
C ASP A 95 -10.33 -14.70 -9.37
N ILE A 96 -9.07 -14.30 -9.17
CA ILE A 96 -8.63 -13.72 -7.89
C ILE A 96 -9.28 -12.36 -7.62
N GLU A 97 -9.46 -11.51 -8.64
CA GLU A 97 -10.17 -10.24 -8.51
C GLU A 97 -11.62 -10.45 -8.01
N LYS A 98 -12.36 -11.36 -8.63
CA LYS A 98 -13.71 -11.72 -8.17
C LYS A 98 -13.72 -12.29 -6.75
N ALA A 99 -12.73 -13.13 -6.41
CA ALA A 99 -12.60 -13.70 -5.07
C ALA A 99 -12.32 -12.61 -4.02
N LEU A 100 -11.45 -11.64 -4.33
CA LEU A 100 -11.14 -10.50 -3.47
C LEU A 100 -12.34 -9.57 -3.29
N ALA A 101 -13.04 -9.24 -4.38
CA ALA A 101 -14.26 -8.43 -4.34
C ALA A 101 -15.32 -9.08 -3.43
N LYS A 102 -15.58 -10.38 -3.62
CA LYS A 102 -16.47 -11.17 -2.77
C LYS A 102 -15.98 -11.22 -1.33
N PHE A 103 -14.67 -11.41 -1.11
CA PHE A 103 -14.08 -11.44 0.22
C PHE A 103 -14.32 -10.11 0.93
N HIS A 104 -14.06 -8.96 0.33
CA HIS A 104 -14.23 -7.64 0.94
C HIS A 104 -15.67 -7.09 0.87
N LYS A 105 -16.62 -7.83 0.28
CA LYS A 105 -17.99 -7.37 0.01
C LYS A 105 -18.00 -6.04 -0.78
N LYS A 106 -17.22 -6.01 -1.86
CA LYS A 106 -17.13 -4.89 -2.82
C LYS A 106 -17.61 -5.34 -4.19
N ASP A 107 -17.98 -4.37 -5.02
CA ASP A 107 -18.54 -4.63 -6.35
C ASP A 107 -17.51 -5.25 -7.30
N ASP A 108 -16.24 -4.81 -7.20
CA ASP A 108 -15.13 -5.37 -7.96
C ASP A 108 -13.80 -5.21 -7.20
N ALA A 109 -12.75 -5.84 -7.71
CA ALA A 109 -11.37 -5.65 -7.28
C ALA A 109 -10.43 -5.67 -8.48
N MET A 110 -9.26 -5.07 -8.31
CA MET A 110 -8.20 -5.09 -9.31
C MET A 110 -6.88 -5.44 -8.66
N VAL A 111 -6.14 -6.37 -9.26
CA VAL A 111 -4.82 -6.77 -8.76
C VAL A 111 -3.71 -5.94 -9.40
N PHE A 112 -2.76 -5.53 -8.57
CA PHE A 112 -1.51 -4.89 -8.96
C PHE A 112 -0.33 -5.78 -8.55
N SER A 113 0.87 -5.46 -9.05
CA SER A 113 2.09 -6.18 -8.70
C SER A 113 2.52 -6.02 -7.24
N SER A 114 2.07 -4.95 -6.57
CA SER A 114 2.33 -4.71 -5.14
C SER A 114 1.35 -3.69 -4.56
N SER A 115 1.20 -3.66 -3.23
CA SER A 115 0.49 -2.59 -2.52
C SER A 115 1.13 -1.21 -2.72
N PHE A 116 2.45 -1.15 -2.97
CA PHE A 116 3.10 0.12 -3.32
C PHE A 116 2.58 0.65 -4.66
N ALA A 117 2.59 -0.19 -5.71
CA ALA A 117 2.06 0.18 -7.01
C ALA A 117 0.55 0.49 -6.96
N THR A 118 -0.20 -0.24 -6.14
CA THR A 118 -1.63 0.01 -5.91
C THR A 118 -1.87 1.42 -5.37
N ASN A 119 -1.17 1.81 -4.30
CA ASN A 119 -1.30 3.14 -3.70
C ASN A 119 -0.97 4.25 -4.69
N LEU A 120 0.15 4.13 -5.41
CA LEU A 120 0.53 5.12 -6.42
C LEU A 120 -0.56 5.28 -7.49
N ALA A 121 -1.05 4.17 -8.05
CA ALA A 121 -2.06 4.20 -9.10
C ALA A 121 -3.40 4.75 -8.62
N VAL A 122 -3.90 4.24 -7.48
CA VAL A 122 -5.19 4.63 -6.91
C VAL A 122 -5.17 6.11 -6.52
N LEU A 123 -4.14 6.55 -5.78
CA LEU A 123 -4.06 7.93 -5.33
C LEU A 123 -3.91 8.89 -6.50
N TYR A 124 -3.04 8.59 -7.47
CA TYR A 124 -2.91 9.44 -8.66
C TYR A 124 -4.23 9.58 -9.41
N CYS A 125 -4.94 8.48 -9.67
CA CYS A 125 -6.21 8.52 -10.40
C CYS A 125 -7.31 9.26 -9.62
N LEU A 126 -7.39 9.09 -8.30
CA LEU A 126 -8.38 9.77 -7.45
C LEU A 126 -8.05 11.25 -7.21
N ILE A 127 -6.79 11.65 -7.38
CA ILE A 127 -6.35 13.03 -7.19
C ILE A 127 -6.39 13.82 -8.49
N SER A 128 -5.85 13.28 -9.57
CA SER A 128 -5.58 14.02 -10.81
C SER A 128 -6.38 13.52 -12.01
N GLY A 129 -7.14 12.43 -11.86
CA GLY A 129 -7.74 11.75 -13.00
C GLY A 129 -6.71 10.99 -13.84
N GLN A 130 -7.16 10.44 -14.97
CA GLN A 130 -6.29 9.64 -15.86
C GLN A 130 -5.68 10.43 -17.03
N ASN A 131 -6.40 11.45 -17.51
CA ASN A 131 -5.99 12.27 -18.64
C ASN A 131 -6.80 13.59 -18.65
N LYS A 132 -6.55 14.45 -19.65
CA LYS A 132 -7.19 15.76 -19.81
C LYS A 132 -8.73 15.72 -19.93
N ASP A 133 -9.30 14.59 -20.36
CA ASP A 133 -10.73 14.40 -20.57
C ASP A 133 -11.38 13.70 -19.35
N SER A 134 -10.61 13.47 -18.28
CA SER A 134 -11.09 12.90 -17.03
C SER A 134 -12.11 13.82 -16.35
N LEU A 135 -13.23 13.23 -15.92
CA LEU A 135 -14.22 13.93 -15.08
C LEU A 135 -13.74 14.10 -13.62
N VAL A 136 -12.75 13.32 -13.21
CA VAL A 136 -12.04 13.52 -11.95
C VAL A 136 -11.02 14.64 -12.16
N ASP A 137 -11.38 15.86 -11.77
CA ASP A 137 -10.52 17.05 -11.84
C ASP A 137 -9.57 17.15 -10.64
N ALA A 138 -8.59 18.07 -10.66
CA ALA A 138 -7.66 18.28 -9.54
C ALA A 138 -8.20 19.24 -8.45
N ASN A 139 -9.51 19.48 -8.39
CA ASN A 139 -10.12 20.33 -7.37
C ASN A 139 -10.41 19.51 -6.09
N VAL A 140 -9.32 19.15 -5.40
CA VAL A 140 -9.34 18.23 -4.26
C VAL A 140 -8.44 18.70 -3.13
N ILE A 141 -8.88 18.49 -1.88
CA ILE A 141 -8.00 18.48 -0.72
C ILE A 141 -7.66 17.03 -0.35
N VAL A 142 -6.37 16.71 -0.32
CA VAL A 142 -5.87 15.40 0.14
C VAL A 142 -5.48 15.52 1.61
N ILE A 143 -6.07 14.68 2.46
CA ILE A 143 -5.92 14.69 3.91
C ILE A 143 -5.31 13.36 4.35
N SER A 144 -4.02 13.35 4.70
CA SER A 144 -3.26 12.13 5.04
C SER A 144 -3.01 12.07 6.55
N ASP A 145 -3.09 10.87 7.14
CA ASP A 145 -2.57 10.65 8.50
C ASP A 145 -1.05 10.88 8.51
N ALA A 146 -0.54 11.41 9.63
CA ALA A 146 0.88 11.75 9.81
C ALA A 146 1.83 10.54 9.76
N LEU A 147 1.36 9.33 10.10
CA LEU A 147 2.19 8.12 10.11
C LEU A 147 1.89 7.13 8.98
N ASN A 148 1.16 7.57 7.96
CA ASN A 148 0.87 6.74 6.79
C ASN A 148 2.12 6.12 6.16
N HIS A 149 1.94 4.92 5.60
CA HIS A 149 3.02 4.23 4.93
C HIS A 149 3.62 5.05 3.78
N ARG A 150 4.91 4.84 3.51
CA ARG A 150 5.66 5.62 2.51
C ARG A 150 5.06 5.56 1.11
N SER A 151 4.42 4.44 0.73
CA SER A 151 3.73 4.31 -0.55
C SER A 151 2.57 5.29 -0.72
N ILE A 152 1.83 5.57 0.36
CA ILE A 152 0.75 6.58 0.35
C ILE A 152 1.35 7.97 0.12
N ILE A 153 2.39 8.30 0.88
CA ILE A 153 3.08 9.59 0.78
C ILE A 153 3.60 9.81 -0.65
N ASP A 154 4.27 8.82 -1.23
CA ASP A 154 4.80 8.90 -2.60
C ASP A 154 3.66 8.93 -3.64
N GLY A 155 2.55 8.21 -3.41
CA GLY A 155 1.35 8.26 -4.25
C GLY A 155 0.62 9.61 -4.22
N ILE A 156 0.64 10.34 -3.10
CA ILE A 156 0.15 11.72 -3.04
C ILE A 156 1.11 12.67 -3.74
N ARG A 157 2.43 12.44 -3.62
CA ARG A 157 3.46 13.31 -4.20
C ARG A 157 3.50 13.27 -5.72
N ILE A 158 3.31 12.10 -6.32
CA ILE A 158 3.36 11.95 -7.79
C ILE A 158 2.25 12.73 -8.49
N ALA A 159 1.14 13.01 -7.80
CA ALA A 159 0.06 13.86 -8.30
C ALA A 159 0.44 15.36 -8.41
N ASN A 160 1.60 15.76 -7.88
CA ASN A 160 2.16 17.11 -7.97
C ASN A 160 1.20 18.24 -7.57
N LEU A 161 0.33 17.99 -6.58
CA LEU A 161 -0.57 19.01 -6.06
C LEU A 161 0.19 20.18 -5.40
N PRO A 162 -0.33 21.40 -5.45
CA PRO A 162 0.08 22.50 -4.58
C PRO A 162 0.09 22.10 -3.10
N LYS A 163 0.84 22.84 -2.28
CA LYS A 163 1.02 22.51 -0.86
C LYS A 163 -0.30 22.68 -0.09
N GLU A 164 -1.07 23.69 -0.44
CA GLU A 164 -2.39 24.03 0.10
C GLU A 164 -3.48 22.99 -0.19
N GLN A 165 -3.27 22.14 -1.20
CA GLN A 165 -4.15 21.01 -1.55
C GLN A 165 -3.76 19.70 -0.85
N ARG A 166 -2.75 19.74 0.04
CA ARG A 166 -2.29 18.57 0.79
C ARG A 166 -2.14 18.93 2.27
N THR A 167 -2.97 18.33 3.10
CA THR A 167 -2.92 18.50 4.55
C THR A 167 -2.58 17.17 5.23
N ILE A 168 -1.76 17.25 6.27
CA ILE A 168 -1.47 16.12 7.16
C ILE A 168 -2.25 16.35 8.46
N PHE A 169 -3.13 15.43 8.83
CA PHE A 169 -3.77 15.47 10.15
C PHE A 169 -2.93 14.70 11.19
N ARG A 170 -3.15 15.00 12.46
CA ARG A 170 -2.35 14.42 13.55
C ARG A 170 -2.71 12.93 13.66
N HIS A 171 -1.70 12.09 13.91
CA HIS A 171 -1.87 10.64 13.90
C HIS A 171 -3.06 10.18 14.76
N MET A 172 -4.03 9.48 14.14
CA MET A 172 -5.27 8.99 14.76
C MET A 172 -6.11 10.05 15.51
N ASP A 173 -5.90 11.34 15.21
CA ASP A 173 -6.62 12.47 15.80
C ASP A 173 -7.83 12.83 14.94
N THR A 174 -8.96 12.18 15.28
CA THR A 174 -10.25 12.38 14.63
C THR A 174 -10.79 13.81 14.83
N GLY A 175 -10.41 14.49 15.90
CA GLY A 175 -10.74 15.90 16.13
C GLY A 175 -10.03 16.80 15.13
N HIS A 176 -8.73 16.60 14.93
CA HIS A 176 -7.96 17.35 13.92
C HIS A 176 -8.47 17.06 12.50
N LEU A 177 -8.79 15.79 12.17
CA LEU A 177 -9.40 15.45 10.88
C LEU A 177 -10.69 16.26 10.64
N SER A 178 -11.58 16.33 11.64
CA SER A 178 -12.83 17.11 11.55
C SER A 178 -12.54 18.60 11.33
N GLN A 179 -11.55 19.17 12.01
CA GLN A 179 -11.14 20.57 11.83
C GLN A 179 -10.63 20.84 10.41
N VAL A 180 -9.84 19.92 9.84
CA VAL A 180 -9.32 20.04 8.47
C VAL A 180 -10.44 19.97 7.44
N LEU A 181 -11.41 19.06 7.61
CA LEU A 181 -12.58 18.98 6.71
C LEU A 181 -13.41 20.26 6.77
N GLU A 182 -13.74 20.75 7.98
CA GLU A 182 -14.48 21.99 8.16
C GLU A 182 -13.82 23.19 7.46
N ALA A 183 -12.50 23.34 7.62
CA ALA A 183 -11.75 24.46 7.07
C ALA A 183 -11.65 24.45 5.53
N ASN A 184 -12.01 23.35 4.86
CA ASN A 184 -11.80 23.15 3.43
C ASN A 184 -13.07 22.84 2.61
N LYS A 185 -14.22 22.62 3.25
CA LYS A 185 -15.49 22.24 2.58
C LYS A 185 -15.98 23.20 1.49
N ASN A 186 -15.68 24.49 1.61
CA ASN A 186 -16.06 25.51 0.61
C ASN A 186 -14.90 25.92 -0.31
N LYS A 187 -13.73 25.28 -0.19
CA LYS A 187 -12.52 25.61 -0.97
C LYS A 187 -12.27 24.62 -2.09
N TYR A 188 -12.69 23.38 -1.91
CA TYR A 188 -12.43 22.30 -2.84
C TYR A 188 -13.70 21.50 -3.12
N LYS A 189 -13.81 20.96 -4.34
CA LYS A 189 -14.97 20.16 -4.74
C LYS A 189 -15.04 18.83 -4.04
N ARG A 190 -13.90 18.19 -3.76
CA ARG A 190 -13.85 16.93 -2.98
C ARG A 190 -12.78 16.95 -1.91
N ALA A 191 -12.95 16.08 -0.91
CA ALA A 191 -11.87 15.71 -0.01
C ALA A 191 -11.52 14.22 -0.16
N LEU A 192 -10.23 13.92 -0.12
CA LEU A 192 -9.69 12.57 -0.14
C LEU A 192 -8.95 12.31 1.18
N VAL A 193 -9.59 11.58 2.08
CA VAL A 193 -9.01 11.18 3.37
C VAL A 193 -8.29 9.85 3.18
N VAL A 194 -7.01 9.79 3.54
CA VAL A 194 -6.16 8.61 3.33
C VAL A 194 -5.49 8.20 4.65
N THR A 195 -5.60 6.92 5.01
CA THR A 195 -5.02 6.36 6.22
C THR A 195 -4.57 4.91 6.04
N ASP A 196 -3.53 4.47 6.75
CA ASP A 196 -3.34 3.04 7.02
C ASP A 196 -4.50 2.55 7.90
N GLY A 197 -4.92 1.29 7.72
CA GLY A 197 -5.86 0.59 8.61
C GLY A 197 -5.18 0.07 9.86
N VAL A 198 -3.99 -0.51 9.70
CA VAL A 198 -3.08 -0.91 10.77
C VAL A 198 -1.69 -0.34 10.49
N PHE A 199 -1.16 0.45 11.41
CA PHE A 199 0.11 1.14 11.23
C PHE A 199 1.29 0.19 11.45
N SER A 200 2.07 -0.06 10.39
CA SER A 200 3.12 -1.09 10.34
C SER A 200 4.18 -1.03 11.46
N MET A 201 4.56 0.17 11.91
CA MET A 201 5.65 0.38 12.88
C MET A 201 5.22 0.17 14.32
N LEU A 202 3.97 0.49 14.65
CA LEU A 202 3.46 0.50 16.03
C LEU A 202 2.38 -0.56 16.27
N GLY A 203 1.82 -1.16 15.21
CA GLY A 203 0.75 -2.15 15.30
C GLY A 203 -0.59 -1.55 15.75
N GLU A 204 -0.74 -0.23 15.64
CA GLU A 204 -1.94 0.49 16.05
C GLU A 204 -3.05 0.35 15.02
N TYR A 205 -4.27 0.09 15.49
CA TYR A 205 -5.46 0.02 14.66
C TYR A 205 -6.08 1.41 14.53
N GLN A 206 -6.29 1.87 13.30
CA GLN A 206 -6.95 3.14 13.06
C GLN A 206 -8.40 3.12 13.58
N LYS A 207 -8.89 4.28 14.03
CA LYS A 207 -10.27 4.50 14.49
C LYS A 207 -11.23 4.64 13.31
N LEU A 208 -11.26 3.67 12.40
CA LEU A 208 -11.99 3.75 11.13
C LEU A 208 -13.49 4.01 11.30
N LYS A 209 -14.12 3.51 12.37
CA LYS A 209 -15.52 3.80 12.69
C LYS A 209 -15.75 5.29 12.98
N GLU A 210 -14.86 5.91 13.76
CA GLU A 210 -14.96 7.34 14.06
C GLU A 210 -14.66 8.20 12.83
N ILE A 211 -13.65 7.83 12.04
CA ILE A 211 -13.34 8.49 10.77
C ILE A 211 -14.53 8.43 9.83
N ARG A 212 -15.17 7.26 9.65
CA ARG A 212 -16.36 7.11 8.81
C ARG A 212 -17.50 8.00 9.28
N ASN A 213 -17.81 8.01 10.58
CA ASN A 213 -18.84 8.88 11.14
C ASN A 213 -18.56 10.37 10.88
N ILE A 214 -17.29 10.80 10.96
CA ILE A 214 -16.90 12.18 10.63
C ILE A 214 -17.14 12.44 9.15
N ILE A 215 -16.65 11.57 8.27
CA ILE A 215 -16.78 11.71 6.83
C ILE A 215 -18.27 11.77 6.43
N ASP A 216 -19.14 10.92 6.99
CA ASP A 216 -20.58 10.94 6.72
C ASP A 216 -21.24 12.30 7.01
N ARG A 217 -20.75 13.02 8.04
CA ARG A 217 -21.25 14.38 8.35
C ARG A 217 -20.80 15.43 7.32
N TYR A 218 -19.66 15.21 6.68
CA TYR A 218 -19.07 16.16 5.74
C TYR A 218 -19.33 15.83 4.27
N ASP A 219 -19.70 14.59 3.93
CA ASP A 219 -19.84 14.10 2.56
C ASP A 219 -20.70 15.04 1.69
N GLY A 220 -21.93 15.33 2.11
CA GLY A 220 -22.84 16.23 1.39
C GLY A 220 -22.46 17.72 1.43
N GLN A 221 -21.38 18.11 2.12
CA GLN A 221 -20.89 19.48 2.17
C GLN A 221 -19.79 19.76 1.13
N TYR A 222 -19.34 18.74 0.41
CA TYR A 222 -18.43 18.83 -0.73
C TYR A 222 -19.20 18.50 -2.01
N GLU A 223 -19.03 19.27 -3.09
CA GLU A 223 -19.73 19.06 -4.38
C GLU A 223 -19.60 17.61 -4.89
N ASN A 224 -18.42 17.01 -4.73
CA ASN A 224 -18.06 15.66 -5.17
C ASN A 224 -17.83 14.71 -3.99
N GLY A 225 -18.30 15.04 -2.79
CA GLY A 225 -18.22 14.19 -1.61
C GLY A 225 -16.84 14.11 -0.95
N VAL A 226 -16.77 13.23 0.06
CA VAL A 226 -15.56 12.92 0.82
C VAL A 226 -15.26 11.43 0.74
N LEU A 227 -14.16 11.08 0.08
CA LEU A 227 -13.73 9.70 -0.09
C LEU A 227 -12.74 9.29 1.00
N LEU A 228 -12.93 8.08 1.54
CA LEU A 228 -11.98 7.43 2.44
C LEU A 228 -11.21 6.34 1.70
N VAL A 229 -9.89 6.45 1.69
CA VAL A 229 -8.98 5.42 1.18
C VAL A 229 -8.21 4.83 2.37
N VAL A 230 -8.30 3.51 2.52
CA VAL A 230 -7.64 2.77 3.60
C VAL A 230 -6.64 1.79 2.99
N ASP A 231 -5.37 1.90 3.38
CA ASP A 231 -4.37 0.85 3.13
C ASP A 231 -4.38 -0.15 4.29
N ASP A 232 -4.93 -1.34 4.05
CA ASP A 232 -5.06 -2.38 5.06
C ASP A 232 -4.05 -3.53 4.89
N ALA A 233 -2.86 -3.25 4.34
CA ALA A 233 -1.82 -4.27 4.13
C ALA A 233 -1.43 -5.05 5.39
N HIS A 234 -1.57 -4.45 6.57
CA HIS A 234 -1.29 -5.06 7.87
C HIS A 234 -2.54 -5.50 8.64
N GLY A 235 -3.75 -5.34 8.08
CA GLY A 235 -5.00 -5.80 8.69
C GLY A 235 -5.61 -7.01 7.99
N VAL A 236 -5.58 -7.05 6.65
CA VAL A 236 -6.19 -8.15 5.89
C VAL A 236 -5.62 -9.51 6.30
N GLY A 237 -6.51 -10.44 6.62
CA GLY A 237 -6.21 -11.79 7.08
C GLY A 237 -6.08 -11.91 8.60
N ILE A 238 -5.79 -10.83 9.33
CA ILE A 238 -5.48 -10.90 10.77
C ILE A 238 -6.35 -10.01 11.66
N ALA A 239 -6.93 -8.95 11.10
CA ALA A 239 -7.77 -8.00 11.80
C ALA A 239 -9.26 -8.26 11.58
N GLY A 240 -10.04 -7.98 12.63
CA GLY A 240 -11.49 -8.15 12.64
C GLY A 240 -11.95 -9.61 12.71
N LYS A 241 -13.22 -9.81 13.09
CA LYS A 241 -13.82 -11.15 13.27
C LYS A 241 -13.83 -12.01 12.00
N THR A 242 -13.66 -11.38 10.83
CA THR A 242 -13.72 -12.04 9.53
C THR A 242 -12.42 -11.98 8.75
N GLY A 243 -11.35 -11.44 9.34
CA GLY A 243 -10.05 -11.29 8.67
C GLY A 243 -10.04 -10.31 7.50
N ARG A 244 -10.95 -9.33 7.45
CA ARG A 244 -11.11 -8.42 6.31
C ARG A 244 -10.41 -7.06 6.50
N GLY A 245 -9.77 -6.86 7.65
CA GLY A 245 -9.60 -5.53 8.23
C GLY A 245 -10.69 -5.25 9.23
#